data_AF-A0A7X3UWB4-F1
#
_entry.id   AF-A0A7X3UWB4-F1
#
_cell.length_a   1.000
_cell.length_b   1.000
_cell.length_c   1.000
_cell.angle_alpha   90.00
_cell.angle_beta   90.00
_cell.angle_gamma   90.00
#
_symmetry.space_group_name_H-M   'P 1'
#
loop_
_entity.id
_entity.type
_entity.pdbx_description
1 polymer ?
#
loop_
_entity_poly.entity_id
_entity_poly.type
_entity_poly.pdbx_seq_one_letter_code
_entity_poly.pdbx_strand_id
1 'polypeptide(L)'
;MSARRKRATASQSVNLVLAFGTLLYLKVNVNLPTSSTEMPHVFRHPVATLVVALTSCLTLGCSMFSDDKAPAPTAGADRTDAQIFVGDTIEMNYDPNVILKRAESFHEQEGYPEAIVEYQHFLDLHRNHILAPYAQYRLALSHFKMIQTIDRDMTPVKRARQEFRILIDEFPASQYEAEARVKIRECEGLLAKNHLFVGTFYYKRDQYLAAAKRFEKIIDLYPSMEEAIESKLQLAKTYRKLGALEWARDWAVDLVQQHPRHKLREDGRKLLAELQKENPNIMMAARPRRSFKPTVSKPGFFPTTPATAAFNGTASRGSQPASTITDCPLGTWCGATGISLSNALAPTPSVPPSVTCRPGTWCQ
;
A
#
# COMPACT_ATOMS: atom_id res chain seq x y z
N MET A 1 24.40 69.67 1.17
CA MET A 1 23.16 70.02 1.90
C MET A 1 22.65 68.78 2.61
N SER A 2 22.47 68.93 3.92
CA SER A 2 22.15 67.93 4.93
C SER A 2 20.69 67.45 4.85
N ALA A 3 20.43 66.17 5.13
CA ALA A 3 19.24 65.74 5.88
C ALA A 3 19.37 64.28 6.36
N ARG A 4 20.15 64.09 7.44
CA ARG A 4 20.16 62.85 8.24
C ARG A 4 18.89 62.83 9.09
N ARG A 5 17.86 62.05 8.71
CA ARG A 5 16.68 61.81 9.57
C ARG A 5 17.07 60.88 10.71
N LYS A 6 17.29 61.45 11.90
CA LYS A 6 17.36 60.71 13.17
C LYS A 6 15.97 60.12 13.47
N ARG A 7 15.84 58.79 13.50
CA ARG A 7 14.65 58.15 14.08
C ARG A 7 14.85 58.08 15.59
N ALA A 8 13.95 58.71 16.33
CA ALA A 8 13.85 58.60 17.78
C ALA A 8 13.35 57.19 18.14
N THR A 9 14.13 56.46 18.93
CA THR A 9 13.70 55.21 19.55
C THR A 9 12.92 55.54 20.82
N ALA A 10 11.61 55.30 20.80
CA ALA A 10 10.77 55.38 21.99
C ALA A 10 11.15 54.22 22.94
N SER A 11 11.61 54.57 24.15
CA SER A 11 11.83 53.62 25.24
C SER A 11 10.52 53.48 26.01
N GLN A 12 9.92 52.30 25.98
CA GLN A 12 8.71 52.01 26.74
C GLN A 12 9.11 51.18 27.97
N SER A 13 9.11 51.82 29.13
CA SER A 13 9.34 51.16 30.42
C SER A 13 8.02 50.59 30.94
N VAL A 14 7.99 49.28 31.17
CA VAL A 14 6.86 48.60 31.81
C VAL A 14 7.27 48.22 33.22
N ASN A 15 6.59 48.77 34.23
CA ASN A 15 6.79 48.42 35.63
C ASN A 15 5.83 47.28 35.99
N LEU A 16 6.38 46.12 36.35
CA LEU A 16 5.62 45.01 36.91
C LEU A 16 5.75 45.04 38.43
N VAL A 17 4.65 45.25 39.15
CA VAL A 17 4.58 45.23 40.62
C VAL A 17 3.92 43.93 41.04
N LEU A 18 4.69 43.02 41.64
CA LEU A 18 4.18 41.82 42.29
C LEU A 18 4.18 42.06 43.81
N ALA A 19 2.99 42.08 44.41
CA ALA A 19 2.80 42.22 45.85
C ALA A 19 2.79 40.84 46.50
N PHE A 20 3.88 40.48 47.17
CA PHE A 20 3.88 39.48 48.25
C PHE A 20 4.44 40.14 49.50
N GLY A 21 3.85 39.80 50.65
CA GLY A 21 4.07 40.47 51.93
C GLY A 21 5.53 40.62 52.33
N THR A 22 5.80 41.74 53.00
CA THR A 22 7.02 42.12 53.74
C THR A 22 8.32 42.31 52.93
N LEU A 23 8.52 43.59 52.55
CA LEU A 23 9.78 44.35 52.46
C LEU A 23 11.06 43.64 51.97
N LEU A 24 11.24 43.59 50.64
CA LEU A 24 12.54 43.86 49.99
C LEU A 24 12.32 44.27 48.52
N TYR A 25 12.67 45.51 48.15
CA TYR A 25 12.57 46.00 46.77
C TYR A 25 13.89 45.76 46.03
N LEU A 26 13.89 44.87 45.03
CA LEU A 26 15.00 44.72 44.09
C LEU A 26 14.58 45.23 42.70
N LYS A 27 15.23 46.29 42.24
CA LYS A 27 14.96 46.95 40.96
C LYS A 27 15.88 46.37 39.90
N VAL A 28 15.37 45.43 39.10
CA VAL A 28 16.12 44.85 37.97
C VAL A 28 15.73 45.57 36.69
N ASN A 29 16.72 46.17 36.01
CA ASN A 29 16.54 46.87 34.74
C ASN A 29 17.06 45.96 33.62
N VAL A 30 16.18 45.52 32.72
CA VAL A 30 16.52 44.60 31.61
C VAL A 30 16.31 45.32 30.28
N ASN A 31 17.37 45.41 29.48
CA ASN A 31 17.31 45.84 28.07
C ASN A 31 17.25 44.60 27.18
N LEU A 32 16.23 44.47 26.32
CA LEU A 32 16.17 43.45 25.27
C LEU A 32 16.31 44.08 23.87
N PRO A 33 17.15 43.52 22.97
CA PRO A 33 17.13 43.86 21.56
C PRO A 33 16.03 43.11 20.82
N THR A 34 15.34 43.81 19.92
CA THR A 34 14.33 43.27 19.00
C THR A 34 14.97 42.81 17.70
N SER A 35 14.95 41.51 17.43
CA SER A 35 14.96 41.01 16.05
C SER A 35 14.17 39.72 15.92
N SER A 36 13.27 39.75 14.94
CA SER A 36 12.24 38.81 14.53
C SER A 36 12.73 37.46 13.99
N THR A 37 12.08 36.35 14.36
CA THR A 37 11.22 35.46 13.52
C THR A 37 11.10 34.04 14.13
N GLU A 38 9.97 33.39 13.90
CA GLU A 38 9.26 32.42 14.76
C GLU A 38 9.58 30.90 14.56
N MET A 39 9.82 30.18 15.68
CA MET A 39 9.15 28.96 16.28
C MET A 39 8.42 27.89 15.40
N PRO A 40 8.36 26.58 15.79
CA PRO A 40 7.99 26.15 17.17
C PRO A 40 8.60 24.87 17.81
N HIS A 41 8.46 24.87 19.15
CA HIS A 41 8.30 23.78 20.14
C HIS A 41 9.38 22.69 20.33
N VAL A 42 10.29 22.92 21.32
CA VAL A 42 10.89 21.85 22.14
C VAL A 42 10.87 22.28 23.61
N PHE A 43 10.20 21.47 24.44
CA PHE A 43 10.09 21.59 25.89
C PHE A 43 11.37 21.04 26.54
N ARG A 44 12.14 21.88 27.26
CA ARG A 44 13.29 21.46 28.08
C ARG A 44 13.05 21.93 29.52
N HIS A 45 12.79 21.00 30.43
CA HIS A 45 12.76 21.26 31.87
C HIS A 45 14.18 21.26 32.46
N PRO A 46 14.45 22.07 33.51
CA PRO A 46 15.76 22.19 34.13
C PRO A 46 16.04 21.05 35.12
N VAL A 47 17.16 20.38 34.90
CA VAL A 47 17.80 19.39 35.77
C VAL A 47 18.41 20.12 36.98
N ALA A 48 17.62 20.40 38.02
CA ALA A 48 18.17 21.00 39.24
C ALA A 48 17.41 20.65 40.54
N THR A 49 16.31 19.92 40.49
CA THR A 49 15.47 19.64 41.69
C THR A 49 15.44 18.17 42.11
N LEU A 50 16.27 17.29 41.55
CA LEU A 50 16.24 15.84 41.81
C LEU A 50 17.37 15.33 42.73
N VAL A 51 18.29 16.18 43.19
CA VAL A 51 19.47 15.73 43.97
C VAL A 51 19.25 15.74 45.50
N VAL A 52 18.15 16.32 46.00
CA VAL A 52 17.90 16.44 47.46
C VAL A 52 16.95 15.38 48.02
N ALA A 53 16.33 14.53 47.18
CA ALA A 53 15.40 13.48 47.63
C ALA A 53 16.03 12.06 47.66
N LEU A 54 17.26 11.89 47.17
CA LEU A 54 17.94 10.58 47.08
C LEU A 54 18.94 10.30 48.21
N THR A 55 19.16 11.24 49.13
CA THR A 55 20.13 11.09 50.23
C THR A 55 19.50 10.83 51.61
N SER A 56 18.17 10.74 51.72
CA SER A 56 17.47 10.38 52.98
C SER A 56 16.97 8.93 53.06
N CYS A 57 17.29 8.08 52.08
CA CYS A 57 16.80 6.70 52.01
C CYS A 57 17.91 5.63 52.10
N LEU A 58 19.06 5.98 52.70
CA LEU A 58 20.25 5.11 52.76
C LEU A 58 20.75 4.80 54.18
N THR A 59 20.01 5.15 55.24
CA THR A 59 20.47 4.92 56.63
C THR A 59 19.44 4.33 57.58
N LEU A 60 18.38 3.67 57.09
CA LEU A 60 17.47 2.90 57.95
C LEU A 60 17.03 1.60 57.27
N GLY A 61 17.63 0.50 57.72
CA GLY A 61 16.91 -0.76 57.91
C GLY A 61 16.96 -1.77 56.77
N CYS A 62 18.04 -2.56 56.72
CA CYS A 62 17.90 -3.97 56.39
C CYS A 62 17.35 -4.69 57.63
N SER A 63 16.05 -5.03 57.64
CA SER A 63 15.55 -6.14 58.46
C SER A 63 14.14 -6.55 58.01
N MET A 64 14.00 -7.83 57.69
CA MET A 64 12.75 -8.62 57.67
C MET A 64 11.91 -8.54 56.39
N PHE A 65 12.27 -9.37 55.41
CA PHE A 65 11.26 -10.10 54.65
C PHE A 65 11.17 -11.49 55.28
N SER A 66 10.09 -11.75 56.02
CA SER A 66 9.79 -13.07 56.57
C SER A 66 9.28 -13.97 55.46
N ASP A 67 9.82 -15.17 55.37
CA ASP A 67 9.33 -16.24 54.50
C ASP A 67 7.88 -16.60 54.88
N ASP A 68 6.91 -16.14 54.08
CA ASP A 68 5.61 -16.79 54.04
C ASP A 68 5.77 -18.10 53.26
N LYS A 69 5.77 -19.19 54.04
CA LYS A 69 5.77 -20.57 53.60
C LYS A 69 4.59 -20.82 52.66
N ALA A 70 4.84 -20.80 51.35
CA ALA A 70 3.91 -21.33 50.37
C ALA A 70 3.63 -22.81 50.70
N PRO A 71 2.36 -23.27 50.65
CA PRO A 71 2.06 -24.67 50.86
C PRO A 71 2.72 -25.52 49.76
N ALA A 72 3.46 -26.54 50.19
CA ALA A 72 4.09 -27.51 49.30
C ALA A 72 3.02 -28.18 48.42
N PRO A 73 3.25 -28.33 47.10
CA PRO A 73 2.43 -29.19 46.28
C PRO A 73 2.66 -30.64 46.75
N THR A 74 1.58 -31.26 47.20
CA THR A 74 1.55 -32.68 47.57
C THR A 74 1.99 -33.53 46.40
N ALA A 75 2.85 -34.50 46.75
CA ALA A 75 3.44 -35.48 45.86
C ALA A 75 2.41 -36.19 44.97
N GLY A 76 2.63 -36.03 43.67
CA GLY A 76 2.03 -36.77 42.58
C GLY A 76 2.87 -36.46 41.36
N ALA A 77 4.07 -37.06 41.30
CA ALA A 77 4.98 -36.89 40.19
C ALA A 77 4.41 -37.60 38.96
N ASP A 78 3.57 -36.90 38.22
CA ASP A 78 3.60 -36.99 36.77
C ASP A 78 4.54 -35.87 36.31
N ARG A 79 5.74 -36.24 35.85
CA ARG A 79 6.76 -35.31 35.34
C ARG A 79 6.37 -34.86 33.93
N THR A 80 5.12 -34.49 33.77
CA THR A 80 4.61 -33.94 32.54
C THR A 80 4.91 -32.45 32.58
N ASP A 81 5.65 -32.01 31.57
CA ASP A 81 5.65 -30.71 30.92
C ASP A 81 4.38 -29.83 31.13
N ALA A 82 3.22 -30.41 31.45
CA ALA A 82 2.00 -29.74 31.89
C ALA A 82 2.18 -28.74 33.05
N GLN A 83 3.15 -28.93 33.96
CA GLN A 83 3.39 -27.96 35.05
C GLN A 83 3.94 -26.60 34.57
N ILE A 84 4.56 -26.56 33.40
CA ILE A 84 5.08 -25.32 32.78
C ILE A 84 3.92 -24.41 32.33
N PHE A 85 2.76 -24.99 32.00
CA PHE A 85 1.61 -24.30 31.43
C PHE A 85 0.49 -24.04 32.45
N VAL A 86 0.72 -24.20 33.75
CA VAL A 86 -0.32 -24.10 34.80
C VAL A 86 -0.91 -22.68 34.92
N GLY A 87 -0.21 -21.66 34.41
CA GLY A 87 -0.71 -20.28 34.31
C GLY A 87 -1.22 -19.86 32.92
N ASP A 88 -0.89 -20.62 31.88
CA ASP A 88 -1.30 -20.36 30.50
C ASP A 88 -2.59 -21.13 30.21
N THR A 89 -3.70 -20.72 30.82
CA THR A 89 -4.99 -21.27 30.42
C THR A 89 -5.23 -20.93 28.94
N ILE A 90 -5.61 -21.92 28.15
CA ILE A 90 -5.84 -21.77 26.69
C ILE A 90 -6.77 -20.59 26.40
N GLU A 91 -7.73 -20.32 27.28
CA GLU A 91 -8.67 -19.20 27.21
C GLU A 91 -7.99 -17.81 27.20
N MET A 92 -6.89 -17.63 27.95
CA MET A 92 -6.19 -16.35 28.04
C MET A 92 -5.42 -16.01 26.76
N ASN A 93 -5.02 -17.02 25.97
CA ASN A 93 -4.35 -16.80 24.69
C ASN A 93 -5.28 -16.21 23.62
N TYR A 94 -6.59 -16.45 23.75
CA TYR A 94 -7.61 -15.96 22.82
C TYR A 94 -8.35 -14.71 23.31
N ASP A 95 -8.00 -14.18 24.47
CA ASP A 95 -8.56 -12.93 24.96
C ASP A 95 -8.24 -11.80 23.96
N PRO A 96 -9.24 -10.98 23.56
CA PRO A 96 -9.05 -9.91 22.58
C PRO A 96 -7.89 -8.97 22.95
N ASN A 97 -7.75 -8.63 24.22
CA ASN A 97 -6.72 -7.70 24.67
C ASN A 97 -5.33 -8.33 24.61
N VAL A 98 -5.21 -9.63 24.89
CA VAL A 98 -3.94 -10.36 24.83
C VAL A 98 -3.43 -10.43 23.39
N ILE A 99 -4.29 -10.83 22.44
CA ILE A 99 -3.93 -10.88 21.01
C ILE A 99 -3.54 -9.48 20.52
N LEU A 100 -4.35 -8.46 20.84
CA LEU A 100 -4.09 -7.11 20.38
C LEU A 100 -2.76 -6.56 20.93
N LYS A 101 -2.49 -6.72 22.23
CA LYS A 101 -1.22 -6.28 22.83
C LYS A 101 -0.01 -6.99 22.25
N ARG A 102 -0.15 -8.28 21.89
CA ARG A 102 0.91 -9.02 21.18
C ARG A 102 1.18 -8.40 19.81
N ALA A 103 0.12 -8.15 19.03
CA ALA A 103 0.23 -7.49 17.73
C ALA A 103 0.86 -6.08 17.83
N GLU A 104 0.52 -5.33 18.88
CA GLU A 104 1.14 -4.03 19.18
C GLU A 104 2.62 -4.16 19.48
N SER A 105 3.01 -5.11 20.33
CA SER A 105 4.41 -5.35 20.68
C SER A 105 5.25 -5.64 19.44
N PHE A 106 4.79 -6.50 18.53
CA PHE A 106 5.49 -6.74 17.27
C PHE A 106 5.58 -5.49 16.39
N HIS A 107 4.51 -4.71 16.30
CA HIS A 107 4.51 -3.48 15.51
C HIS A 107 5.49 -2.44 16.06
N GLU A 108 5.56 -2.29 17.38
CA GLU A 108 6.50 -1.39 18.06
C GLU A 108 7.96 -1.82 17.89
N GLN A 109 8.21 -3.12 17.80
CA GLN A 109 9.51 -3.71 17.48
C GLN A 109 9.85 -3.66 15.98
N GLU A 110 8.99 -3.01 15.16
CA GLU A 110 9.10 -2.97 13.69
C GLU A 110 9.04 -4.36 13.02
N GLY A 111 8.62 -5.39 13.76
CA GLY A 111 8.27 -6.73 13.26
C GLY A 111 6.90 -6.70 12.56
N TYR A 112 6.81 -5.92 11.48
CA TYR A 112 5.54 -5.74 10.75
C TYR A 112 4.95 -7.04 10.19
N PRO A 113 5.73 -7.99 9.63
CA PRO A 113 5.19 -9.26 9.16
C PRO A 113 4.49 -10.07 10.26
N GLU A 114 5.08 -10.15 11.44
CA GLU A 114 4.54 -10.83 12.62
C GLU A 114 3.30 -10.09 13.13
N ALA A 115 3.38 -8.75 13.21
CA ALA A 115 2.25 -7.92 13.61
C ALA A 115 1.03 -8.09 12.69
N ILE A 116 1.24 -8.18 11.38
CA ILE A 116 0.18 -8.40 10.38
C ILE A 116 -0.59 -9.69 10.69
N VAL A 117 0.12 -10.78 10.99
CA VAL A 117 -0.50 -12.08 11.28
C VAL A 117 -1.35 -11.98 12.55
N GLU A 118 -0.85 -11.33 13.60
CA GLU A 118 -1.58 -11.19 14.86
C GLU A 118 -2.78 -10.24 14.75
N TYR A 119 -2.67 -9.13 13.99
CA TYR A 119 -3.83 -8.27 13.74
C TYR A 119 -4.90 -8.99 12.91
N GLN A 120 -4.51 -9.78 11.91
CA GLN A 120 -5.44 -10.63 11.16
C GLN A 120 -6.12 -11.65 12.08
N HIS A 121 -5.33 -12.31 12.94
CA HIS A 121 -5.85 -13.25 13.91
C HIS A 121 -6.90 -12.62 14.84
N PHE A 122 -6.65 -11.40 15.33
CA PHE A 122 -7.63 -10.64 16.10
C PHE A 122 -8.92 -10.40 15.31
N LEU A 123 -8.82 -9.98 14.06
CA LEU A 123 -9.99 -9.64 13.22
C LEU A 123 -10.81 -10.87 12.82
N ASP A 124 -10.15 -12.02 12.64
CA ASP A 124 -10.79 -13.29 12.33
C ASP A 124 -11.64 -13.79 13.51
N LEU A 125 -11.11 -13.68 14.73
CA LEU A 125 -11.78 -14.14 15.94
C LEU A 125 -12.77 -13.11 16.51
N HIS A 126 -12.42 -11.83 16.48
CA HIS A 126 -13.06 -10.76 17.25
C HIS A 126 -13.52 -9.58 16.38
N ARG A 127 -14.11 -9.87 15.20
CA ARG A 127 -14.55 -8.85 14.22
C ARG A 127 -15.48 -7.76 14.78
N ASN A 128 -16.36 -8.11 15.73
CA ASN A 128 -17.34 -7.18 16.30
C ASN A 128 -16.84 -6.46 17.57
N HIS A 129 -15.58 -6.64 17.95
CA HIS A 129 -15.02 -6.02 19.15
C HIS A 129 -14.81 -4.52 18.96
N ILE A 130 -14.85 -3.75 20.06
CA ILE A 130 -14.67 -2.29 20.07
C ILE A 130 -13.32 -1.88 19.44
N LEU A 131 -12.31 -2.75 19.56
CA LEU A 131 -10.95 -2.54 19.05
C LEU A 131 -10.76 -3.03 17.60
N ALA A 132 -11.77 -3.61 16.96
CA ALA A 132 -11.65 -4.11 15.58
C ALA A 132 -11.30 -3.01 14.56
N PRO A 133 -11.92 -1.81 14.58
CA PRO A 133 -11.50 -0.73 13.68
C PRO A 133 -10.03 -0.31 13.89
N TYR A 134 -9.56 -0.37 15.13
CA TYR A 134 -8.17 -0.06 15.46
C TYR A 134 -7.21 -1.15 14.96
N ALA A 135 -7.54 -2.42 15.18
CA ALA A 135 -6.76 -3.55 14.67
C ALA A 135 -6.66 -3.51 13.13
N GLN A 136 -7.76 -3.25 12.43
CA GLN A 136 -7.76 -3.11 10.96
C GLN A 136 -6.91 -1.92 10.50
N TYR A 137 -6.95 -0.79 11.21
CA TYR A 137 -6.10 0.35 10.91
C TYR A 137 -4.62 0.01 11.10
N ARG A 138 -4.25 -0.64 12.22
CA ARG A 138 -2.87 -1.04 12.52
C ARG A 138 -2.35 -2.12 11.58
N LEU A 139 -3.21 -3.02 11.11
CA LEU A 139 -2.92 -3.99 10.05
C LEU A 139 -2.52 -3.28 8.76
N ALA A 140 -3.36 -2.35 8.29
CA ALA A 140 -3.10 -1.57 7.09
C ALA A 140 -1.82 -0.70 7.24
N LEU A 141 -1.62 -0.12 8.42
CA LEU A 141 -0.42 0.66 8.73
C LEU A 141 0.84 -0.19 8.74
N SER A 142 0.78 -1.43 9.25
CA SER A 142 1.91 -2.37 9.20
C SER A 142 2.34 -2.65 7.75
N HIS A 143 1.38 -2.91 6.86
CA HIS A 143 1.67 -3.02 5.43
C HIS A 143 2.25 -1.73 4.83
N PHE A 144 1.74 -0.57 5.27
CA PHE A 144 2.24 0.72 4.82
C PHE A 144 3.69 0.98 5.25
N LYS A 145 4.06 0.57 6.47
CA LYS A 145 5.42 0.72 7.01
C LYS A 145 6.44 -0.18 6.31
N MET A 146 5.99 -1.31 5.75
CA MET A 146 6.84 -2.18 4.92
C MET A 146 7.13 -1.61 3.52
N ILE A 147 6.53 -0.49 3.14
CA ILE A 147 6.75 0.13 1.84
C ILE A 147 8.20 0.63 1.77
N GLN A 148 8.89 0.22 0.70
CA GLN A 148 10.26 0.64 0.41
C GLN A 148 10.25 1.75 -0.67
N THR A 149 11.34 1.87 -1.44
CA THR A 149 11.47 2.86 -2.50
C THR A 149 10.66 2.50 -3.76
N ILE A 150 10.37 3.51 -4.61
CA ILE A 150 9.49 3.39 -5.78
C ILE A 150 9.99 2.44 -6.88
N ASP A 151 11.25 2.04 -6.83
CA ASP A 151 11.93 1.12 -7.75
C ASP A 151 11.80 -0.35 -7.33
N ARG A 152 11.31 -0.62 -6.11
CA ARG A 152 11.20 -1.96 -5.54
C ARG A 152 9.78 -2.53 -5.69
N ASP A 153 9.54 -3.70 -5.09
CA ASP A 153 8.23 -4.34 -5.14
C ASP A 153 7.15 -3.46 -4.49
N MET A 154 6.05 -3.28 -5.22
CA MET A 154 4.89 -2.47 -4.83
C MET A 154 3.76 -3.32 -4.22
N THR A 155 3.97 -4.62 -4.00
CA THR A 155 2.98 -5.50 -3.35
C THR A 155 2.56 -4.98 -1.96
N PRO A 156 3.47 -4.51 -1.07
CA PRO A 156 3.08 -3.93 0.20
C PRO A 156 2.17 -2.71 0.07
N VAL A 157 2.43 -1.83 -0.92
CA VAL A 157 1.60 -0.64 -1.21
C VAL A 157 0.18 -1.04 -1.62
N LYS A 158 0.06 -2.06 -2.48
CA LYS A 158 -1.24 -2.56 -2.94
C LYS A 158 -2.04 -3.17 -1.79
N ARG A 159 -1.38 -3.97 -0.94
CA ARG A 159 -1.99 -4.56 0.26
C ARG A 159 -2.41 -3.48 1.25
N ALA A 160 -1.54 -2.55 1.60
CA ALA A 160 -1.87 -1.42 2.48
C ALA A 160 -3.11 -0.66 1.98
N ARG A 161 -3.14 -0.29 0.68
CA ARG A 161 -4.29 0.37 0.08
C ARG A 161 -5.57 -0.45 0.19
N GLN A 162 -5.49 -1.76 -0.01
CA GLN A 162 -6.64 -2.66 0.11
C GLN A 162 -7.14 -2.71 1.57
N GLU A 163 -6.26 -2.90 2.54
CA GLU A 163 -6.62 -2.96 3.96
C GLU A 163 -7.20 -1.64 4.47
N PHE A 164 -6.70 -0.50 4.02
CA PHE A 164 -7.30 0.80 4.35
C PHE A 164 -8.70 0.97 3.72
N ARG A 165 -8.96 0.39 2.55
CA ARG A 165 -10.31 0.41 1.95
C ARG A 165 -11.26 -0.47 2.73
N ILE A 166 -10.82 -1.67 3.12
CA ILE A 166 -11.58 -2.57 4.00
C ILE A 166 -11.96 -1.84 5.29
N LEU A 167 -11.06 -1.06 5.90
CA LEU A 167 -11.40 -0.26 7.08
C LEU A 167 -12.56 0.71 6.84
N ILE A 168 -12.56 1.42 5.71
CA ILE A 168 -13.61 2.39 5.38
C ILE A 168 -14.93 1.69 5.07
N ASP A 169 -14.86 0.53 4.40
CA ASP A 169 -16.01 -0.23 3.94
C ASP A 169 -16.68 -1.01 5.10
N GLU A 170 -15.89 -1.65 5.97
CA GLU A 170 -16.38 -2.45 7.11
C GLU A 170 -16.65 -1.60 8.36
N PHE A 171 -15.86 -0.54 8.61
CA PHE A 171 -15.96 0.30 9.82
C PHE A 171 -16.19 1.79 9.47
N PRO A 172 -17.35 2.14 8.89
CA PRO A 172 -17.68 3.52 8.56
C PRO A 172 -17.77 4.39 9.82
N ALA A 173 -17.41 5.68 9.72
CA ALA A 173 -17.43 6.64 10.83
C ALA A 173 -16.49 6.31 12.02
N SER A 174 -15.50 5.43 11.81
CA SER A 174 -14.43 5.23 12.79
C SER A 174 -13.50 6.46 12.87
N GLN A 175 -12.84 6.66 14.01
CA GLN A 175 -11.88 7.76 14.19
C GLN A 175 -10.70 7.70 13.20
N TYR A 176 -10.43 6.53 12.63
CA TYR A 176 -9.31 6.29 11.70
C TYR A 176 -9.70 6.51 10.23
N GLU A 177 -10.98 6.74 9.92
CA GLU A 177 -11.47 6.86 8.55
C GLU A 177 -10.78 8.00 7.79
N ALA A 178 -10.68 9.18 8.43
CA ALA A 178 -10.06 10.35 7.83
C ALA A 178 -8.59 10.10 7.50
N GLU A 179 -7.84 9.46 8.41
CA GLU A 179 -6.44 9.13 8.20
C GLU A 179 -6.28 8.05 7.12
N ALA A 180 -7.11 7.01 7.13
CA ALA A 180 -7.11 5.95 6.11
C ALA A 180 -7.33 6.52 4.70
N ARG A 181 -8.24 7.49 4.53
CA ARG A 181 -8.46 8.19 3.25
C ARG A 181 -7.22 8.96 2.77
N VAL A 182 -6.44 9.54 3.68
CA VAL A 182 -5.17 10.18 3.36
C VAL A 182 -4.15 9.13 2.92
N LYS A 183 -4.02 8.04 3.69
CA LYS A 183 -3.09 6.93 3.39
C LYS A 183 -3.39 6.22 2.07
N ILE A 184 -4.66 6.06 1.71
CA ILE A 184 -5.06 5.53 0.40
C ILE A 184 -4.54 6.43 -0.72
N ARG A 185 -4.72 7.75 -0.61
CA ARG A 185 -4.20 8.70 -1.60
C ARG A 185 -2.68 8.66 -1.70
N GLU A 186 -1.98 8.54 -0.56
CA GLU A 186 -0.52 8.35 -0.56
C GLU A 186 -0.11 7.07 -1.29
N CYS A 187 -0.78 5.93 -1.04
CA CYS A 187 -0.53 4.67 -1.73
C CYS A 187 -0.77 4.77 -3.24
N GLU A 188 -1.86 5.43 -3.65
CA GLU A 188 -2.16 5.65 -5.07
C GLU A 188 -1.13 6.55 -5.75
N GLY A 189 -0.65 7.59 -5.06
CA GLY A 189 0.46 8.41 -5.53
C GLY A 189 1.75 7.62 -5.71
N LEU A 190 2.10 6.74 -4.76
CA LEU A 190 3.26 5.85 -4.88
C LEU A 190 3.15 4.88 -6.08
N LEU A 191 1.97 4.29 -6.29
CA LEU A 191 1.72 3.42 -7.43
C LEU A 191 1.80 4.17 -8.77
N ALA A 192 1.29 5.40 -8.82
CA ALA A 192 1.40 6.26 -9.99
C ALA A 192 2.87 6.62 -10.28
N LYS A 193 3.64 7.00 -9.25
CA LYS A 193 5.08 7.28 -9.36
C LYS A 193 5.87 6.07 -9.84
N ASN A 194 5.58 4.87 -9.36
CA ASN A 194 6.22 3.64 -9.85
C ASN A 194 5.95 3.42 -11.34
N HIS A 195 4.69 3.56 -11.78
CA HIS A 195 4.37 3.42 -13.20
C HIS A 195 5.05 4.49 -14.07
N LEU A 196 5.14 5.72 -13.57
CA LEU A 196 5.81 6.82 -14.26
C LEU A 196 7.32 6.53 -14.36
N PHE A 197 7.94 6.05 -13.29
CA PHE A 197 9.34 5.63 -13.26
C PHE A 197 9.62 4.52 -14.28
N VAL A 198 8.79 3.48 -14.31
CA VAL A 198 8.94 2.38 -15.28
C VAL A 198 8.67 2.86 -16.72
N GLY A 199 7.67 3.71 -16.93
CA GLY A 199 7.35 4.27 -18.25
C GLY A 199 8.49 5.14 -18.79
N THR A 200 9.08 5.98 -17.95
CA THR A 200 10.23 6.82 -18.32
C THR A 200 11.48 5.98 -18.58
N PHE A 201 11.68 4.88 -17.85
CA PHE A 201 12.75 3.91 -18.14
C PHE A 201 12.58 3.30 -19.55
N TYR A 202 11.39 2.83 -19.91
CA TYR A 202 11.13 2.30 -21.26
C TYR A 202 11.28 3.36 -22.35
N TYR A 203 10.84 4.59 -22.09
CA TYR A 203 10.99 5.71 -23.03
C TYR A 203 12.47 5.99 -23.33
N LYS A 204 13.33 5.99 -22.29
CA LYS A 204 14.78 6.19 -22.45
C LYS A 204 15.48 5.08 -23.24
N ARG A 205 14.87 3.89 -23.33
CA ARG A 205 15.40 2.74 -24.09
C ARG A 205 14.79 2.61 -25.48
N ASP A 206 14.12 3.66 -25.96
CA ASP A 206 13.40 3.69 -27.25
C ASP A 206 12.29 2.62 -27.38
N GLN A 207 11.85 2.04 -26.25
CA GLN A 207 10.73 1.09 -26.20
C GLN A 207 9.40 1.85 -26.02
N TYR A 208 9.03 2.62 -27.04
CA TYR A 208 7.92 3.57 -26.95
C TYR A 208 6.56 2.91 -26.76
N LEU A 209 6.30 1.73 -27.33
CA LEU A 209 5.02 1.03 -27.14
C LEU A 209 4.80 0.62 -25.67
N ALA A 210 5.84 0.10 -25.02
CA ALA A 210 5.80 -0.27 -23.60
C ALA A 210 5.66 0.97 -22.71
N ALA A 211 6.38 2.05 -23.02
CA ALA A 211 6.26 3.33 -22.32
C ALA A 211 4.84 3.90 -22.41
N ALA A 212 4.24 3.91 -23.61
CA ALA A 212 2.88 4.38 -23.83
C ALA A 212 1.88 3.62 -22.96
N LYS A 213 1.98 2.28 -22.91
CA LYS A 213 1.11 1.45 -22.06
C LYS A 213 1.23 1.76 -20.57
N ARG A 214 2.43 2.12 -20.10
CA ARG A 214 2.63 2.51 -18.70
C ARG A 214 1.99 3.87 -18.41
N PHE A 215 2.16 4.85 -19.29
CA PHE A 215 1.55 6.18 -19.11
C PHE A 215 0.03 6.14 -19.23
N GLU A 216 -0.52 5.36 -20.17
CA GLU A 216 -1.97 5.10 -20.28
C GLU A 216 -2.55 4.56 -18.98
N LYS A 217 -1.87 3.56 -18.39
CA LYS A 217 -2.31 2.94 -17.13
C LYS A 217 -2.40 3.93 -15.97
N ILE A 218 -1.56 4.97 -15.94
CA ILE A 218 -1.61 6.01 -14.90
C ILE A 218 -2.84 6.89 -15.11
N ILE A 219 -3.12 7.29 -16.35
CA ILE A 219 -4.27 8.14 -16.69
C ILE A 219 -5.58 7.40 -16.40
N ASP A 220 -5.64 6.10 -16.69
CA ASP A 220 -6.84 5.28 -16.49
C ASP A 220 -7.10 4.97 -15.01
N LEU A 221 -6.05 4.63 -14.25
CA LEU A 221 -6.21 4.19 -12.85
C LEU A 221 -6.15 5.33 -11.84
N TYR A 222 -5.39 6.39 -12.12
CA TYR A 222 -5.08 7.46 -11.16
C TYR A 222 -5.30 8.86 -11.75
N PRO A 223 -6.47 9.17 -12.34
CA PRO A 223 -6.71 10.44 -13.04
C PRO A 223 -6.65 11.69 -12.13
N SER A 224 -6.83 11.53 -10.82
CA SER A 224 -6.79 12.62 -9.84
C SER A 224 -5.38 13.03 -9.41
N MET A 225 -4.37 12.22 -9.71
CA MET A 225 -3.00 12.42 -9.24
C MET A 225 -2.21 13.35 -10.16
N GLU A 226 -1.22 14.06 -9.61
CA GLU A 226 -0.36 14.97 -10.38
C GLU A 226 0.45 14.22 -11.45
N GLU A 227 0.86 12.99 -11.13
CA GLU A 227 1.59 12.10 -12.04
C GLU A 227 0.77 11.76 -13.30
N ALA A 228 -0.56 11.82 -13.26
CA ALA A 228 -1.39 11.63 -14.45
C ALA A 228 -1.24 12.80 -15.43
N ILE A 229 -1.06 14.02 -14.95
CA ILE A 229 -0.80 15.20 -15.78
C ILE A 229 0.55 15.06 -16.48
N GLU A 230 1.58 14.65 -15.75
CA GLU A 230 2.90 14.38 -16.34
C GLU A 230 2.83 13.25 -17.36
N SER A 231 2.09 12.18 -17.03
CA SER A 231 1.90 11.02 -17.92
C SER A 231 1.24 11.40 -19.24
N LYS A 232 0.29 12.35 -19.26
CA LYS A 232 -0.30 12.85 -20.51
C LYS A 232 0.74 13.51 -21.41
N LEU A 233 1.65 14.31 -20.85
CA LEU A 233 2.74 14.94 -21.61
C LEU A 233 3.71 13.88 -22.14
N GLN A 234 4.13 12.93 -21.29
CA GLN A 234 5.04 11.87 -21.70
C GLN A 234 4.41 10.95 -22.75
N LEU A 235 3.12 10.65 -22.63
CA LEU A 235 2.36 9.87 -23.61
C LEU A 235 2.29 10.59 -24.96
N ALA A 236 2.05 11.91 -24.96
CA ALA A 236 2.08 12.71 -26.19
C ALA A 236 3.47 12.67 -26.85
N LYS A 237 4.55 12.84 -26.07
CA LYS A 237 5.94 12.71 -26.56
C LYS A 237 6.23 11.32 -27.13
N THR A 238 5.76 10.28 -26.45
CA THR A 238 5.91 8.88 -26.85
C THR A 238 5.20 8.59 -28.17
N TYR A 239 3.96 9.09 -28.33
CA TYR A 239 3.23 8.93 -29.59
C TYR A 239 3.85 9.70 -30.75
N ARG A 240 4.45 10.87 -30.48
CA ARG A 240 5.24 11.57 -31.49
C ARG A 240 6.40 10.71 -31.98
N LYS A 241 7.14 10.08 -31.07
CA LYS A 241 8.26 9.18 -31.39
C LYS A 241 7.84 7.93 -32.16
N LEU A 242 6.62 7.45 -31.94
CA LEU A 242 6.01 6.35 -32.71
C LEU A 242 5.51 6.76 -34.10
N GLY A 243 5.49 8.05 -34.44
CA GLY A 243 4.91 8.57 -35.69
C GLY A 243 3.38 8.70 -35.66
N ALA A 244 2.73 8.38 -34.53
CA ALA A 244 1.29 8.54 -34.34
C ALA A 244 0.95 9.98 -33.94
N LEU A 245 1.17 10.91 -34.87
CA LEU A 245 1.13 12.34 -34.56
C LEU A 245 -0.26 12.85 -34.16
N GLU A 246 -1.33 12.31 -34.75
CA GLU A 246 -2.70 12.67 -34.36
C GLU A 246 -2.97 12.33 -32.90
N TRP A 247 -2.50 11.17 -32.44
CA TRP A 247 -2.65 10.74 -31.05
C TRP A 247 -1.79 11.59 -30.11
N ALA A 248 -0.59 11.97 -30.54
CA ALA A 248 0.28 12.88 -29.82
C ALA A 248 -0.37 14.25 -29.62
N ARG A 249 -0.90 14.84 -30.70
CA ARG A 249 -1.64 16.10 -30.67
C ARG A 249 -2.82 16.01 -29.73
N ASP A 250 -3.64 14.97 -29.82
CA ASP A 250 -4.84 14.83 -29.00
C ASP A 250 -4.58 14.81 -27.50
N TRP A 251 -3.51 14.12 -27.08
CA TRP A 251 -3.08 14.09 -25.67
C TRP A 251 -2.50 15.43 -25.23
N ALA A 252 -1.76 16.12 -26.09
CA ALA A 252 -1.22 17.45 -25.79
C ALA A 252 -2.33 18.52 -25.71
N VAL A 253 -3.32 18.48 -26.60
CA VAL A 253 -4.53 19.34 -26.53
C VAL A 253 -5.29 19.06 -25.24
N ASP A 254 -5.51 17.77 -24.91
CA ASP A 254 -6.20 17.38 -23.69
C ASP A 254 -5.52 17.95 -22.44
N LEU A 255 -4.18 17.86 -22.37
CA LEU A 255 -3.40 18.42 -21.27
C LEU A 255 -3.58 19.95 -21.16
N VAL A 256 -3.50 20.68 -22.28
CA VAL A 256 -3.60 22.15 -22.29
C VAL A 256 -5.00 22.64 -21.93
N GLN A 257 -6.04 21.88 -22.32
CA GLN A 257 -7.44 22.19 -22.02
C GLN A 257 -7.82 21.84 -20.59
N GLN A 258 -7.48 20.64 -20.13
CA GLN A 258 -7.90 20.15 -18.80
C GLN A 258 -7.10 20.78 -17.65
N HIS A 259 -5.85 21.21 -17.88
CA HIS A 259 -4.98 21.74 -16.82
C HIS A 259 -4.43 23.15 -17.11
N PRO A 260 -5.26 24.22 -17.12
CA PRO A 260 -4.83 25.57 -17.49
C PRO A 260 -3.79 26.23 -16.56
N ARG A 261 -3.70 25.82 -15.29
CA ARG A 261 -2.82 26.45 -14.27
C ARG A 261 -1.54 25.66 -14.00
N HIS A 262 -1.38 24.48 -14.60
CA HIS A 262 -0.28 23.58 -14.30
C HIS A 262 1.02 23.98 -15.05
N LYS A 263 2.18 23.75 -14.44
CA LYS A 263 3.50 24.10 -15.01
C LYS A 263 3.74 23.46 -16.38
N LEU A 264 3.33 22.21 -16.54
CA LEU A 264 3.49 21.43 -17.78
C LEU A 264 2.61 21.90 -18.95
N ARG A 265 1.72 22.87 -18.74
CA ARG A 265 0.89 23.44 -19.81
C ARG A 265 1.74 24.06 -20.92
N GLU A 266 2.78 24.79 -20.55
CA GLU A 266 3.66 25.45 -21.51
C GLU A 266 4.46 24.42 -22.32
N ASP A 267 4.86 23.31 -21.71
CA ASP A 267 5.52 22.20 -22.42
C ASP A 267 4.57 21.50 -23.40
N GLY A 268 3.29 21.36 -23.04
CA GLY A 268 2.25 20.89 -23.97
C GLY A 268 2.05 21.83 -25.16
N ARG A 269 2.04 23.15 -24.93
CA ARG A 269 1.95 24.16 -26.00
C ARG A 269 3.14 24.13 -26.94
N LYS A 270 4.36 24.02 -26.39
CA LYS A 270 5.59 23.86 -27.18
C LYS A 270 5.52 22.60 -28.04
N LEU A 271 5.09 21.47 -27.46
CA LEU A 271 4.93 20.21 -28.20
C LEU A 271 3.91 20.34 -29.34
N LEU A 272 2.79 21.05 -29.14
CA LEU A 272 1.82 21.32 -30.21
C LEU A 272 2.41 22.17 -31.34
N ALA A 273 3.21 23.18 -31.01
CA ALA A 273 3.90 24.00 -32.00
C ALA A 273 4.95 23.19 -32.78
N GLU A 274 5.69 22.29 -32.12
CA GLU A 274 6.60 21.34 -32.77
C GLU A 274 5.85 20.41 -33.74
N LEU A 275 4.75 19.80 -33.29
CA LEU A 275 3.91 18.92 -34.13
C LEU A 275 3.35 19.64 -35.37
N GLN A 276 2.95 20.91 -35.22
CA GLN A 276 2.47 21.72 -36.34
C GLN A 276 3.58 22.05 -37.35
N LYS A 277 4.81 22.26 -36.88
CA LYS A 277 5.97 22.47 -37.76
C LYS A 277 6.33 21.19 -38.52
N GLU A 278 6.28 20.03 -37.85
CA GLU A 278 6.50 18.73 -38.47
C GLU A 278 5.42 18.42 -39.52
N ASN A 279 4.14 18.73 -39.22
CA ASN A 279 3.02 18.49 -40.13
C ASN A 279 1.95 19.60 -40.05
N PRO A 280 1.87 20.52 -41.03
CA PRO A 280 0.98 21.69 -40.96
C PRO A 280 -0.51 21.33 -40.97
N ASN A 281 -0.89 20.20 -41.56
CA ASN A 281 -2.28 19.76 -41.63
C ASN A 281 -2.78 19.08 -40.35
N ILE A 282 -1.92 18.85 -39.37
CA ILE A 282 -2.26 18.06 -38.17
C ILE A 282 -3.34 18.71 -37.30
N MET A 283 -3.47 20.03 -37.34
CA MET A 283 -4.50 20.73 -36.55
C MET A 283 -5.89 20.65 -37.17
N MET A 284 -6.00 20.21 -38.43
CA MET A 284 -7.28 20.06 -39.15
C MET A 284 -7.83 18.63 -39.09
N ALA A 285 -7.02 17.64 -38.71
CA ALA A 285 -7.49 16.26 -38.58
C ALA A 285 -8.53 16.14 -37.46
N ALA A 286 -9.71 15.60 -37.75
CA ALA A 286 -10.77 15.45 -36.76
C ALA A 286 -10.29 14.59 -35.58
N ARG A 287 -10.68 14.93 -34.36
CA ARG A 287 -10.35 14.16 -33.15
C ARG A 287 -11.03 12.79 -33.28
N PRO A 288 -10.30 11.65 -33.37
CA PRO A 288 -10.94 10.35 -33.24
C PRO A 288 -11.68 10.35 -31.89
N ARG A 289 -12.98 10.02 -31.89
CA ARG A 289 -13.74 9.88 -30.65
C ARG A 289 -13.09 8.76 -29.84
N ARG A 290 -12.27 9.14 -28.85
CA ARG A 290 -11.73 8.22 -27.86
C ARG A 290 -12.89 7.73 -27.01
N SER A 291 -13.62 6.73 -27.47
CA SER A 291 -14.48 5.94 -26.59
C SER A 291 -13.57 4.97 -25.83
N PHE A 292 -12.77 5.50 -24.91
CA PHE A 292 -12.28 4.69 -23.80
C PHE A 292 -13.49 4.45 -22.88
N LYS A 293 -14.41 3.60 -23.32
CA LYS A 293 -15.28 2.91 -22.38
C LYS A 293 -14.43 1.77 -21.84
N PRO A 294 -14.11 1.72 -20.54
CA PRO A 294 -13.67 0.47 -19.96
C PRO A 294 -14.83 -0.50 -20.19
N THR A 295 -14.65 -1.45 -21.10
CA THR A 295 -15.52 -2.62 -21.15
C THR A 295 -15.19 -3.39 -19.88
N VAL A 296 -15.84 -3.02 -18.78
CA VAL A 296 -16.08 -3.96 -17.68
C VAL A 296 -17.01 -4.98 -18.29
N SER A 297 -16.44 -5.96 -19.01
CA SER A 297 -17.13 -7.21 -19.22
C SER A 297 -17.39 -7.74 -17.83
N LYS A 298 -18.63 -7.57 -17.34
CA LYS A 298 -19.17 -8.39 -16.26
C LYS A 298 -18.67 -9.82 -16.53
N PRO A 299 -18.02 -10.50 -15.57
CA PRO A 299 -17.75 -11.92 -15.76
C PRO A 299 -19.09 -12.58 -16.05
N GLY A 300 -19.19 -13.15 -17.25
CA GLY A 300 -20.38 -13.88 -17.68
C GLY A 300 -20.63 -14.99 -16.68
N PHE A 301 -21.76 -14.89 -16.00
CA PHE A 301 -22.38 -15.97 -15.26
C PHE A 301 -22.53 -17.15 -16.23
N PHE A 302 -21.73 -18.20 -16.06
CA PHE A 302 -21.94 -19.45 -16.77
C PHE A 302 -23.31 -20.01 -16.32
N PRO A 303 -24.24 -20.30 -17.24
CA PRO A 303 -25.51 -20.92 -16.86
C PRO A 303 -25.22 -22.35 -16.37
N THR A 304 -25.46 -22.59 -15.09
CA THR A 304 -25.72 -23.92 -14.55
C THR A 304 -27.02 -24.43 -15.17
N THR A 305 -26.94 -25.38 -16.10
CA THR A 305 -28.10 -26.17 -16.51
C THR A 305 -28.32 -27.31 -15.52
N PRO A 306 -29.48 -27.40 -14.84
CA PRO A 306 -29.91 -28.64 -14.21
C PRO A 306 -30.62 -29.47 -15.28
N ALA A 307 -30.10 -30.67 -15.57
CA ALA A 307 -30.84 -31.65 -16.36
C ALA A 307 -31.17 -32.84 -15.46
N THR A 308 -32.24 -32.69 -14.70
CA THR A 308 -33.02 -33.82 -14.17
C THR A 308 -33.80 -34.40 -15.36
N ALA A 309 -33.37 -35.55 -15.86
CA ALA A 309 -34.21 -36.41 -16.68
C ALA A 309 -34.27 -37.76 -15.99
N ALA A 310 -35.43 -38.02 -15.39
CA ALA A 310 -35.82 -39.33 -14.89
C ALA A 310 -35.85 -40.34 -16.05
N PHE A 311 -35.26 -41.51 -15.84
CA PHE A 311 -35.56 -42.68 -16.65
C PHE A 311 -35.72 -43.89 -15.72
N ASN A 312 -36.98 -44.28 -15.52
CA ASN A 312 -37.37 -45.56 -14.94
C ASN A 312 -37.16 -46.68 -15.97
N GLY A 313 -36.82 -47.87 -15.48
CA GLY A 313 -37.15 -49.12 -16.17
C GLY A 313 -35.98 -49.98 -16.63
N THR A 314 -35.63 -50.96 -15.79
CA THR A 314 -35.36 -52.37 -16.14
C THR A 314 -34.83 -52.69 -17.54
N ALA A 315 -33.59 -53.18 -17.62
CA ALA A 315 -33.27 -54.54 -18.08
C ALA A 315 -31.75 -54.75 -18.14
N SER A 316 -31.39 -56.02 -17.98
CA SER A 316 -30.08 -56.60 -17.81
C SER A 316 -29.07 -56.41 -18.95
N ARG A 317 -27.80 -56.62 -18.55
CA ARG A 317 -26.70 -57.28 -19.29
C ARG A 317 -25.76 -56.36 -20.09
N GLY A 318 -24.51 -56.26 -19.62
CA GLY A 318 -23.39 -55.79 -20.43
C GLY A 318 -22.30 -55.10 -19.62
N SER A 319 -21.20 -55.81 -19.39
CA SER A 319 -19.90 -55.34 -18.88
C SER A 319 -19.41 -54.04 -19.54
N GLN A 320 -18.84 -53.11 -18.77
CA GLN A 320 -17.98 -52.02 -19.27
C GLN A 320 -16.57 -52.09 -18.66
N PRO A 321 -15.54 -51.68 -19.41
CA PRO A 321 -14.17 -52.17 -19.25
C PRO A 321 -13.22 -51.16 -18.60
N ALA A 322 -12.05 -51.67 -18.23
CA ALA A 322 -10.92 -50.96 -17.65
C ALA A 322 -10.46 -49.74 -18.48
N SER A 323 -9.88 -48.78 -17.76
CA SER A 323 -9.23 -47.56 -18.27
C SER A 323 -8.33 -47.81 -19.48
N THR A 324 -8.70 -47.28 -20.66
CA THR A 324 -7.86 -47.30 -21.85
C THR A 324 -6.75 -46.26 -21.75
N ILE A 325 -5.52 -46.75 -21.64
CA ILE A 325 -4.26 -46.03 -21.80
C ILE A 325 -4.07 -45.71 -23.28
N THR A 326 -3.62 -44.50 -23.63
CA THR A 326 -3.43 -44.07 -25.03
C THR A 326 -1.98 -43.64 -25.26
N ASP A 327 -1.42 -43.98 -26.42
CA ASP A 327 -0.09 -43.58 -26.82
C ASP A 327 -0.08 -42.15 -27.35
N CYS A 328 0.84 -41.33 -26.82
CA CYS A 328 0.97 -39.92 -27.17
C CYS A 328 2.45 -39.59 -27.44
N PRO A 329 2.74 -38.69 -28.40
CA PRO A 329 4.11 -38.25 -28.65
C PRO A 329 4.61 -37.36 -27.51
N LEU A 330 5.88 -37.54 -27.14
CA LEU A 330 6.57 -36.75 -26.12
C LEU A 330 6.37 -35.25 -26.33
N GLY A 331 6.01 -34.53 -25.26
CA GLY A 331 5.78 -33.08 -25.30
C GLY A 331 4.41 -32.64 -25.82
N THR A 332 3.40 -33.53 -25.82
CA THR A 332 2.00 -33.17 -26.12
C THR A 332 1.02 -33.61 -25.03
N TRP A 333 -0.13 -32.95 -24.97
CA TRP A 333 -1.24 -33.30 -24.07
C TRP A 333 -1.97 -34.55 -24.57
N CYS A 334 -2.09 -35.56 -23.72
CA CYS A 334 -2.69 -36.82 -24.14
C CYS A 334 -4.23 -36.73 -24.19
N GLY A 335 -4.82 -37.05 -25.35
CA GLY A 335 -6.27 -37.04 -25.58
C GLY A 335 -6.83 -35.82 -26.33
N ALA A 336 -6.00 -34.89 -26.82
CA ALA A 336 -6.45 -33.77 -27.65
C ALA A 336 -6.64 -34.18 -29.12
N THR A 337 -7.67 -34.96 -29.43
CA THR A 337 -8.08 -35.18 -30.82
C THR A 337 -8.74 -33.92 -31.37
N GLY A 338 -7.97 -33.07 -32.05
CA GLY A 338 -8.54 -31.88 -32.67
C GLY A 338 -7.56 -30.81 -33.12
N ILE A 339 -6.43 -31.17 -33.74
CA ILE A 339 -5.71 -30.21 -34.60
C ILE A 339 -5.31 -30.93 -35.89
N SER A 340 -6.15 -30.78 -36.91
CA SER A 340 -5.81 -31.03 -38.30
C SER A 340 -4.74 -30.01 -38.72
N LEU A 341 -3.48 -30.42 -38.71
CA LEU A 341 -2.39 -29.69 -39.36
C LEU A 341 -2.35 -30.11 -40.83
N SER A 342 -3.02 -29.34 -41.69
CA SER A 342 -2.75 -29.34 -43.13
C SER A 342 -1.90 -28.13 -43.47
N ASN A 343 -0.58 -28.31 -43.53
CA ASN A 343 0.20 -27.90 -44.70
C ASN A 343 1.58 -28.54 -44.64
N ALA A 344 1.82 -29.39 -45.63
CA ALA A 344 3.02 -30.16 -45.84
C ALA A 344 4.11 -29.32 -46.55
N LEU A 345 5.37 -29.56 -46.20
CA LEU A 345 6.42 -29.83 -47.19
C LEU A 345 7.53 -30.69 -46.53
N ALA A 346 7.72 -31.86 -47.13
CA ALA A 346 8.58 -33.05 -46.90
C ALA A 346 10.07 -32.84 -46.51
N PRO A 347 10.92 -33.91 -46.44
CA PRO A 347 10.82 -35.21 -45.75
C PRO A 347 12.11 -35.57 -44.94
N THR A 348 12.01 -36.38 -43.87
CA THR A 348 12.90 -37.52 -43.53
C THR A 348 12.46 -38.18 -42.20
N PRO A 349 12.76 -39.47 -41.98
CA PRO A 349 12.01 -40.32 -41.05
C PRO A 349 12.76 -40.53 -39.73
N SER A 350 12.18 -40.08 -38.63
CA SER A 350 12.39 -40.70 -37.32
C SER A 350 11.07 -40.62 -36.56
N VAL A 351 10.47 -41.79 -36.31
CA VAL A 351 9.29 -41.88 -35.46
C VAL A 351 9.71 -41.43 -34.06
N PRO A 352 9.11 -40.36 -33.49
CA PRO A 352 9.45 -39.97 -32.13
C PRO A 352 8.97 -41.06 -31.15
N PRO A 353 9.70 -41.34 -30.06
CA PRO A 353 9.26 -42.32 -29.08
C PRO A 353 7.88 -41.93 -28.53
N SER A 354 6.94 -42.87 -28.59
CA SER A 354 5.60 -42.73 -27.99
C SER A 354 5.61 -43.25 -26.56
N VAL A 355 4.92 -42.55 -25.66
CA VAL A 355 4.75 -42.97 -24.27
C VAL A 355 3.27 -43.17 -24.00
N THR A 356 2.94 -44.27 -23.33
CA THR A 356 1.59 -44.57 -22.86
C THR A 356 1.23 -43.63 -21.70
N CYS A 357 0.25 -42.75 -21.89
CA CYS A 357 -0.19 -41.80 -20.87
C CYS A 357 -1.70 -41.93 -20.60
N ARG A 358 -2.15 -41.42 -19.44
CA ARG A 358 -3.59 -41.24 -19.19
C ARG A 358 -4.09 -39.97 -19.89
N PRO A 359 -5.35 -39.95 -20.37
CA PRO A 359 -5.95 -38.75 -20.94
C PRO A 359 -5.90 -37.59 -19.94
N GLY A 360 -5.47 -36.41 -20.38
CA GLY A 360 -5.34 -35.22 -19.53
C GLY A 360 -4.03 -35.11 -18.75
N THR A 361 -3.03 -35.95 -19.03
CA THR A 361 -1.67 -35.78 -18.50
C THR A 361 -0.68 -35.38 -19.59
N TRP A 362 0.34 -34.61 -19.21
CA TRP A 362 1.47 -34.25 -20.09
C TRP A 362 2.42 -35.43 -20.23
N CYS A 363 2.77 -35.81 -21.47
CA CYS A 363 3.73 -36.88 -21.70
C CYS A 363 5.15 -36.34 -21.67
N GLN A 364 5.90 -36.74 -20.63
CA GLN A 364 7.29 -36.37 -20.36
C GLN A 364 8.31 -37.29 -21.00
#